data_AF-A0A7W1ZWG3-F1
#
_entry.id   AF-A0A7W1ZWG3-F1
#
_cell.length_a   1.000
_cell.length_b   1.000
_cell.length_c   1.000
_cell.angle_alpha   90.00
_cell.angle_beta   90.00
_cell.angle_gamma   90.00
#
_symmetry.space_group_name_H-M   'P 1'
#
loop_
_entity.id
_entity.type
_entity.pdbx_description
1 polymer ?
#
loop_
_entity_poly.entity_id
_entity_poly.type
_entity_poly.pdbx_seq_one_letter_code
_entity_poly.pdbx_strand_id
1 'polypeptide(L)'
;INPRMQLYAEEAVARNIPTLQKALSAQKSIRTDAVWKDHENVIEAAMKASDRWKNLKDDGMSDADIRKSFTIKTPMKVFAWNANRETDTVLAPIDSIKYYREMLQTAFMVMDPLSGQVKAWVGGIDFKNYKYDHVNIRTKRQVGSSIKPFLYALAIEEFGFTPETQCEATAQYFPGSGWVPAKNTGRTGTRSLATGLAWSINEVAAYLIKQTTPQRFADFVGQILPEKIQPYPSIALGTCDLSLYEMMWGYSMFPGGGFTTRPVYMTRIEDKNGNVIARFDTQRKEVISQTTAYTMARMMQGPVDIGTAAGLRSRLGVAEMGGKTGTTNDNSDAWFMGYTPQLSAGVWIGCDNRFIRLDGGLGMGGQAARPIWEYFYKKAFEDKTLGLDKQAKFVQPENMKSEMLYDYMNIQDQSPPPGAEGVDQGNSADEYLGTPDGNDVPVESKQSLEEQKVLKEAEGEKKNPVNNQPANNNKDQKKKKGFFKRLFGKKD
;
A
#
# COMPACT_ATOMS: atom_id res chain seq x y z
N ILE A 1 9.49 8.36 11.76
CA ILE A 1 10.06 7.43 10.78
C ILE A 1 11.24 6.71 11.40
N ASN A 2 11.29 5.38 11.29
CA ASN A 2 12.43 4.56 11.66
C ASN A 2 13.24 4.27 10.39
N PRO A 3 14.51 4.70 10.30
CA PRO A 3 15.30 4.58 9.06
C PRO A 3 15.45 3.15 8.52
N ARG A 4 15.54 2.14 9.40
CA ARG A 4 15.65 0.73 9.00
C ARG A 4 14.34 0.22 8.41
N MET A 5 13.22 0.51 9.08
CA MET A 5 11.90 0.15 8.53
C MET A 5 11.62 0.90 7.22
N GLN A 6 12.06 2.16 7.10
CA GLN A 6 11.97 2.90 5.84
C GLN A 6 12.74 2.19 4.72
N LEU A 7 13.98 1.77 4.98
CA LEU A 7 14.77 1.01 4.01
C LEU A 7 14.05 -0.28 3.58
N TYR A 8 13.57 -1.08 4.54
CA TYR A 8 12.87 -2.33 4.23
C TYR A 8 11.59 -2.11 3.43
N ALA A 9 10.90 -0.99 3.66
CA ALA A 9 9.72 -0.60 2.91
C ALA A 9 10.06 -0.25 1.45
N GLU A 10 11.13 0.50 1.23
CA GLU A 10 11.61 0.83 -0.12
C GLU A 10 12.14 -0.41 -0.84
N GLU A 11 12.85 -1.31 -0.16
CA GLU A 11 13.31 -2.58 -0.73
C GLU A 11 12.13 -3.44 -1.18
N ALA A 12 11.06 -3.50 -0.38
CA ALA A 12 9.85 -4.24 -0.71
C ALA A 12 9.21 -3.73 -2.02
N VAL A 13 9.16 -2.40 -2.18
CA VAL A 13 8.63 -1.75 -3.38
C VAL A 13 9.54 -1.99 -4.59
N ALA A 14 10.84 -1.73 -4.44
CA ALA A 14 11.84 -1.87 -5.50
C ALA A 14 11.96 -3.31 -6.00
N ARG A 15 11.70 -4.30 -5.14
CA ARG A 15 11.68 -5.71 -5.50
C ARG A 15 10.45 -6.10 -6.32
N ASN A 16 9.28 -5.56 -6.00
CA ASN A 16 8.02 -6.12 -6.51
C ASN A 16 7.43 -5.34 -7.69
N ILE A 17 7.48 -4.00 -7.64
CA ILE A 17 6.86 -3.17 -8.68
C ILE A 17 7.45 -3.40 -10.08
N PRO A 18 8.78 -3.57 -10.29
CA PRO A 18 9.32 -3.85 -11.62
C PRO A 18 8.71 -5.11 -12.26
N THR A 19 8.48 -6.16 -11.48
CA THR A 19 7.89 -7.41 -11.95
C THR A 19 6.45 -7.21 -12.39
N LEU A 20 5.65 -6.49 -11.59
CA LEU A 20 4.28 -6.14 -11.95
C LEU A 20 4.23 -5.20 -13.17
N GLN A 21 5.17 -4.26 -13.26
CA GLN A 21 5.28 -3.36 -14.41
C GLN A 21 5.58 -4.13 -15.70
N LYS A 22 6.46 -5.13 -15.64
CA LYS A 22 6.75 -6.02 -16.79
C LYS A 22 5.50 -6.77 -17.23
N ALA A 23 4.68 -7.25 -16.29
CA ALA A 23 3.41 -7.91 -16.60
C ALA A 23 2.41 -6.94 -17.24
N LEU A 24 2.24 -5.73 -16.68
CA LEU A 24 1.39 -4.70 -17.25
C LEU A 24 1.82 -4.34 -18.68
N SER A 25 3.11 -4.05 -18.88
CA SER A 25 3.66 -3.69 -20.19
C SER A 25 3.58 -4.81 -21.22
N ALA A 26 3.45 -6.08 -20.79
CA ALA A 26 3.26 -7.21 -21.70
C ALA A 26 1.82 -7.37 -22.18
N GLN A 27 0.83 -6.77 -21.49
CA GLN A 27 -0.58 -6.86 -21.87
C GLN A 27 -0.81 -6.30 -23.28
N LYS A 28 -1.67 -6.99 -24.04
CA LYS A 28 -1.98 -6.62 -25.43
C LYS A 28 -2.50 -5.19 -25.54
N SER A 29 -3.36 -4.78 -24.61
CA SER A 29 -3.97 -3.43 -24.57
C SER A 29 -2.91 -2.33 -24.45
N ILE A 30 -1.85 -2.55 -23.68
CA ILE A 30 -0.72 -1.64 -23.52
C ILE A 30 0.14 -1.66 -24.78
N ARG A 31 0.55 -2.85 -25.24
CA ARG A 31 1.44 -3.00 -26.40
C ARG A 31 0.90 -2.44 -27.71
N THR A 32 -0.42 -2.42 -27.88
CA THR A 32 -1.07 -1.91 -29.10
C THR A 32 -1.69 -0.53 -28.91
N ASP A 33 -1.39 0.17 -27.81
CA ASP A 33 -2.01 1.45 -27.41
C ASP A 33 -3.55 1.41 -27.31
N ALA A 34 -4.16 0.23 -27.33
CA ALA A 34 -5.61 0.09 -27.30
C ALA A 34 -6.19 0.55 -25.97
N VAL A 35 -5.38 0.58 -24.90
CA VAL A 35 -5.73 1.15 -23.59
C VAL A 35 -6.07 2.65 -23.66
N TRP A 36 -5.57 3.36 -24.68
CA TRP A 36 -5.79 4.81 -24.85
C TRP A 36 -6.99 5.15 -25.73
N LYS A 37 -7.61 4.14 -26.35
CA LYS A 37 -8.82 4.32 -27.15
C LYS A 37 -9.93 4.88 -26.26
N ASP A 38 -10.62 5.91 -26.74
CA ASP A 38 -11.68 6.63 -26.03
C ASP A 38 -11.17 7.43 -24.79
N HIS A 39 -9.84 7.57 -24.66
CA HIS A 39 -9.14 8.29 -23.60
C HIS A 39 -8.10 9.29 -24.15
N GLU A 40 -8.23 9.69 -25.42
CA GLU A 40 -7.32 10.64 -26.08
C GLU A 40 -7.35 12.02 -25.42
N ASN A 41 -8.47 12.37 -24.79
CA ASN A 41 -8.61 13.59 -23.99
C ASN A 41 -7.61 13.66 -22.83
N VAL A 42 -7.25 12.51 -22.23
CA VAL A 42 -6.27 12.43 -21.14
C VAL A 42 -4.86 12.74 -21.65
N ILE A 43 -4.52 12.22 -22.84
CA ILE A 43 -3.25 12.50 -23.50
C ILE A 43 -3.18 13.98 -23.89
N GLU A 44 -4.22 14.50 -24.53
CA GLU A 44 -4.32 15.90 -24.95
C GLU A 44 -4.18 16.87 -23.76
N ALA A 45 -4.81 16.56 -22.62
CA ALA A 45 -4.67 17.35 -21.40
C ALA A 45 -3.22 17.32 -20.88
N ALA A 46 -2.57 16.15 -20.88
CA ALA A 46 -1.16 16.03 -20.49
C ALA A 46 -0.21 16.78 -21.43
N MET A 47 -0.47 16.77 -22.74
CA MET A 47 0.26 17.56 -23.72
C MET A 47 0.17 19.04 -23.39
N LYS A 48 -1.05 19.57 -23.19
CA LYS A 48 -1.29 20.98 -22.84
C LYS A 48 -0.69 21.41 -21.50
N ALA A 49 -0.61 20.51 -20.54
CA ALA A 49 -0.02 20.79 -19.23
C ALA A 49 1.51 20.88 -19.26
N SER A 50 2.15 20.30 -20.29
CA SER A 50 3.61 20.24 -20.41
C SER A 50 4.24 21.60 -20.69
N ASP A 51 5.48 21.79 -20.21
CA ASP A 51 6.25 23.01 -20.49
C ASP A 51 6.55 23.16 -21.98
N ARG A 52 6.68 22.05 -22.72
CA ARG A 52 6.80 22.06 -24.18
C ARG A 52 5.63 22.78 -24.84
N TRP A 53 4.41 22.45 -24.45
CA TRP A 53 3.22 23.10 -25.02
C TRP A 53 3.17 24.58 -24.66
N LYS A 54 3.41 24.91 -23.38
CA LYS A 54 3.41 26.31 -22.91
C LYS A 54 4.43 27.15 -23.68
N ASN A 55 5.68 26.68 -23.77
CA ASN A 55 6.76 27.40 -24.45
C ASN A 55 6.45 27.62 -25.95
N LEU A 56 6.00 26.59 -26.67
CA LEU A 56 5.66 26.74 -28.10
C LEU A 56 4.43 27.64 -28.31
N LYS A 57 3.53 27.68 -27.32
CA LYS A 57 2.38 28.60 -27.36
C LYS A 57 2.82 30.04 -27.14
N ASP A 58 3.74 30.26 -26.21
CA ASP A 58 4.36 31.57 -25.95
C ASP A 58 5.16 32.06 -27.18
N ASP A 59 5.75 31.14 -27.94
CA ASP A 59 6.41 31.40 -29.23
C ASP A 59 5.42 31.67 -30.39
N GLY A 60 4.11 31.69 -30.12
CA GLY A 60 3.07 32.02 -31.10
C GLY A 60 2.65 30.88 -32.02
N MET A 61 3.05 29.63 -31.77
CA MET A 61 2.64 28.49 -32.59
C MET A 61 1.14 28.17 -32.47
N SER A 62 0.57 27.68 -33.56
CA SER A 62 -0.81 27.17 -33.58
C SER A 62 -0.92 25.85 -32.82
N ASP A 63 -2.06 25.58 -32.19
CA ASP A 63 -2.31 24.31 -31.48
C ASP A 63 -2.11 23.08 -32.40
N ALA A 64 -2.40 23.22 -33.69
CA ALA A 64 -2.23 22.14 -34.66
C ALA A 64 -0.74 21.81 -34.88
N ASP A 65 0.12 22.82 -34.97
CA ASP A 65 1.56 22.62 -35.18
C ASP A 65 2.25 22.18 -33.89
N ILE A 66 1.79 22.67 -32.73
CA ILE A 66 2.24 22.16 -31.44
C ILE A 66 1.94 20.67 -31.35
N ARG A 67 0.72 20.21 -31.69
CA ARG A 67 0.39 18.76 -31.68
C ARG A 67 1.31 17.95 -32.59
N LYS A 68 1.60 18.41 -33.80
CA LYS A 68 2.56 17.74 -34.71
C LYS A 68 3.94 17.62 -34.06
N SER A 69 4.37 18.59 -33.25
CA SER A 69 5.66 18.52 -32.55
C SER A 69 5.76 17.37 -31.54
N PHE A 70 4.64 16.81 -31.08
CA PHE A 70 4.61 15.70 -30.12
C PHE A 70 4.78 14.32 -30.78
N THR A 71 4.69 14.22 -32.11
CA THR A 71 4.94 12.97 -32.84
C THR A 71 6.39 12.88 -33.36
N ILE A 72 7.17 13.96 -33.23
CA ILE A 72 8.56 14.01 -33.65
C ILE A 72 9.45 13.41 -32.57
N LYS A 73 10.13 12.32 -32.93
CA LYS A 73 11.08 11.64 -32.05
C LYS A 73 12.20 12.58 -31.59
N THR A 74 12.40 12.67 -30.29
CA THR A 74 13.37 13.57 -29.65
C THR A 74 14.22 12.77 -28.65
N PRO A 75 15.55 12.96 -28.62
CA PRO A 75 16.39 12.41 -27.57
C PRO A 75 15.96 12.94 -26.20
N MET A 76 15.78 12.06 -25.24
CA MET A 76 15.36 12.42 -23.89
C MET A 76 15.83 11.37 -22.88
N LYS A 77 15.77 11.74 -21.61
CA LYS A 77 16.04 10.85 -20.49
C LYS A 77 14.74 10.55 -19.77
N VAL A 78 14.43 9.27 -19.58
CA VAL A 78 13.19 8.81 -18.93
C VAL A 78 13.49 7.92 -17.75
N PHE A 79 12.57 7.84 -16.79
CA PHE A 79 12.62 6.84 -15.72
C PHE A 79 12.71 5.42 -16.31
N ALA A 80 13.42 4.52 -15.63
CA ALA A 80 13.45 3.11 -15.97
C ALA A 80 13.78 2.28 -14.72
N TRP A 81 13.23 1.07 -14.62
CA TRP A 81 13.54 0.13 -13.53
C TRP A 81 14.92 -0.52 -13.71
N ASN A 82 15.97 0.29 -13.53
CA ASN A 82 17.37 -0.11 -13.57
C ASN A 82 18.15 0.53 -12.41
N ALA A 83 19.44 0.23 -12.29
CA ALA A 83 20.29 0.74 -11.21
C ALA A 83 20.36 2.28 -11.13
N ASN A 84 20.20 2.99 -12.26
CA ASN A 84 20.27 4.44 -12.31
C ASN A 84 18.90 5.11 -12.15
N ARG A 85 17.81 4.33 -12.16
CA ARG A 85 16.42 4.81 -12.23
C ARG A 85 16.13 5.73 -13.41
N GLU A 86 16.94 5.62 -14.46
CA GLU A 86 16.82 6.43 -15.68
C GLU A 86 17.50 5.73 -16.86
N THR A 87 17.04 6.04 -18.06
CA THR A 87 17.67 5.63 -19.32
C THR A 87 17.58 6.76 -20.33
N ASP A 88 18.65 6.97 -21.09
CA ASP A 88 18.60 7.79 -22.29
C ASP A 88 17.89 7.01 -23.40
N THR A 89 17.01 7.69 -24.14
CA THR A 89 16.19 7.08 -25.20
C THR A 89 15.79 8.12 -26.24
N VAL A 90 15.15 7.67 -27.32
CA VAL A 90 14.59 8.53 -28.38
C VAL A 90 13.12 8.17 -28.54
N LEU A 91 12.24 9.03 -28.01
CA LEU A 91 10.79 8.84 -28.04
C LEU A 91 10.10 10.05 -28.68
N ALA A 92 8.92 9.85 -29.25
CA ALA A 92 8.05 10.98 -29.50
C ALA A 92 7.52 11.50 -28.14
N PRO A 93 7.41 12.83 -27.92
CA PRO A 93 6.88 13.36 -26.66
C PRO A 93 5.50 12.78 -26.26
N ILE A 94 4.65 12.42 -27.21
CA ILE A 94 3.39 11.73 -26.93
C ILE A 94 3.60 10.33 -26.33
N ASP A 95 4.57 9.57 -26.85
CA ASP A 95 4.90 8.23 -26.35
C ASP A 95 5.53 8.33 -24.95
N SER A 96 6.33 9.37 -24.70
CA SER A 96 6.82 9.66 -23.35
C SER A 96 5.67 9.94 -22.38
N ILE A 97 4.65 10.71 -22.79
CA ILE A 97 3.48 10.95 -21.94
C ILE A 97 2.78 9.63 -21.60
N LYS A 98 2.53 8.78 -22.60
CA LYS A 98 1.94 7.45 -22.39
C LYS A 98 2.78 6.60 -21.44
N TYR A 99 4.08 6.50 -21.69
CA TYR A 99 5.04 5.76 -20.87
C TYR A 99 4.97 6.13 -19.38
N TYR A 100 4.99 7.42 -19.06
CA TYR A 100 4.90 7.87 -17.66
C TYR A 100 3.53 7.60 -17.04
N ARG A 101 2.45 7.67 -17.83
CA ARG A 101 1.07 7.45 -17.36
C ARG A 101 0.70 5.97 -17.23
N GLU A 102 1.40 5.09 -17.94
CA GLU A 102 1.29 3.62 -17.85
C GLU A 102 2.11 3.02 -16.70
N MET A 103 2.86 3.85 -15.98
CA MET A 103 3.68 3.38 -14.86
C MET A 103 2.80 3.08 -13.64
N LEU A 104 2.86 1.84 -13.16
CA LEU A 104 2.26 1.43 -11.89
C LEU A 104 2.83 2.27 -10.76
N GLN A 105 1.94 2.82 -9.96
CA GLN A 105 2.26 3.53 -8.74
C GLN A 105 2.02 2.62 -7.53
N THR A 106 2.58 3.02 -6.40
CA THR A 106 2.35 2.35 -5.12
C THR A 106 2.35 3.33 -3.97
N ALA A 107 1.70 2.94 -2.88
CA ALA A 107 1.82 3.57 -1.59
C ALA A 107 2.08 2.48 -0.56
N PHE A 108 3.02 2.71 0.37
CA PHE A 108 3.26 1.82 1.48
C PHE A 108 3.51 2.61 2.77
N MET A 109 2.75 2.30 3.81
CA MET A 109 2.83 2.99 5.09
C MET A 109 2.85 1.98 6.23
N VAL A 110 3.71 2.24 7.22
CA VAL A 110 3.83 1.45 8.45
C VAL A 110 3.68 2.37 9.65
N MET A 111 2.89 1.95 10.64
CA MET A 111 2.72 2.69 11.89
C MET A 111 2.60 1.75 13.09
N ASP A 112 2.88 2.30 14.26
CA ASP A 112 2.46 1.73 15.52
C ASP A 112 0.97 2.03 15.74
N PRO A 113 0.10 1.00 15.88
CA PRO A 113 -1.35 1.20 16.02
C PRO A 113 -1.77 1.86 17.34
N LEU A 114 -0.96 1.76 18.39
CA LEU A 114 -1.26 2.32 19.71
C LEU A 114 -0.84 3.78 19.80
N SER A 115 0.38 4.11 19.36
CA SER A 115 0.92 5.47 19.48
C SER A 115 0.62 6.35 18.28
N GLY A 116 0.23 5.78 17.13
CA GLY A 116 0.05 6.52 15.89
C GLY A 116 1.36 6.77 15.14
N GLN A 117 2.52 6.50 15.74
CA GLN A 117 3.80 6.89 15.18
C GLN A 117 4.06 6.19 13.85
N VAL A 118 4.24 6.99 12.80
CA VAL A 118 4.62 6.50 11.48
C VAL A 118 6.08 6.03 11.52
N LYS A 119 6.28 4.77 11.15
CA LYS A 119 7.58 4.11 11.13
C LYS A 119 8.18 4.05 9.73
N ALA A 120 7.37 3.91 8.68
CA ALA A 120 7.82 4.01 7.29
C ALA A 120 6.74 4.67 6.41
N TRP A 121 7.17 5.38 5.37
CA TRP A 121 6.32 6.10 4.42
C TRP A 121 6.94 6.06 3.02
N VAL A 122 6.28 5.38 2.10
CA VAL A 122 6.64 5.32 0.68
C VAL A 122 5.45 5.84 -0.12
N GLY A 123 5.56 7.07 -0.63
CA GLY A 123 4.49 7.77 -1.35
C GLY A 123 4.38 7.44 -2.83
N GLY A 124 5.34 6.71 -3.39
CA GLY A 124 5.43 6.45 -4.82
C GLY A 124 6.62 5.55 -5.14
N ILE A 125 6.83 5.31 -6.43
CA ILE A 125 7.89 4.41 -6.93
C ILE A 125 9.28 5.06 -7.00
N ASP A 126 9.33 6.38 -7.18
CA ASP A 126 10.56 7.15 -7.33
C ASP A 126 10.29 8.64 -7.15
N PHE A 127 10.83 9.28 -6.12
CA PHE A 127 10.49 10.68 -5.81
C PHE A 127 11.02 11.67 -6.87
N LYS A 128 12.14 11.36 -7.52
CA LYS A 128 12.74 12.24 -8.54
C LYS A 128 11.78 12.44 -9.72
N ASN A 129 11.19 11.36 -10.23
CA ASN A 129 10.32 11.39 -11.41
C ASN A 129 8.82 11.42 -11.05
N TYR A 130 8.42 10.84 -9.91
CA TYR A 130 7.04 10.72 -9.45
C TYR A 130 6.88 11.33 -8.06
N LYS A 131 6.60 12.64 -8.02
CA LYS A 131 6.45 13.40 -6.76
C LYS A 131 5.07 13.30 -6.13
N TYR A 132 4.11 12.67 -6.80
CA TYR A 132 2.74 12.57 -6.32
C TYR A 132 2.67 11.52 -5.20
N ASP A 133 2.33 11.98 -3.99
CA ASP A 133 2.30 11.14 -2.79
C ASP A 133 0.96 10.42 -2.65
N HIS A 134 0.99 9.10 -2.83
CA HIS A 134 -0.16 8.22 -2.76
C HIS A 134 -0.55 7.79 -1.35
N VAL A 135 0.30 8.02 -0.34
CA VAL A 135 -0.11 7.80 1.05
C VAL A 135 -0.97 8.98 1.53
N ASN A 136 -0.74 10.17 0.99
CA ASN A 136 -1.33 11.44 1.42
C ASN A 136 -2.85 11.37 1.67
N ILE A 137 -3.32 12.05 2.72
CA ILE A 137 -4.75 12.13 3.07
C ILE A 137 -5.64 12.67 1.94
N ARG A 138 -5.07 13.44 1.01
CA ARG A 138 -5.79 14.01 -0.15
C ARG A 138 -5.77 13.10 -1.38
N THR A 139 -4.91 12.08 -1.39
CA THR A 139 -4.80 11.15 -2.51
C THR A 139 -5.69 9.94 -2.24
N LYS A 140 -6.92 10.01 -2.74
CA LYS A 140 -7.94 9.00 -2.50
C LYS A 140 -8.11 8.08 -3.70
N ARG A 141 -8.34 6.81 -3.39
CA ARG A 141 -8.56 5.73 -4.36
C ARG A 141 -9.71 4.87 -3.86
N GLN A 142 -10.36 4.17 -4.79
CA GLN A 142 -11.44 3.27 -4.42
C GLN A 142 -10.85 2.15 -3.55
N VAL A 143 -11.47 1.88 -2.39
CA VAL A 143 -10.88 0.96 -1.40
C VAL A 143 -11.25 -0.50 -1.63
N GLY A 144 -12.37 -0.74 -2.35
CA GLY A 144 -12.90 -2.08 -2.57
C GLY A 144 -13.11 -2.82 -1.24
N SER A 145 -12.91 -4.13 -1.27
CA SER A 145 -13.14 -5.00 -0.11
C SER A 145 -12.28 -4.76 1.13
N SER A 146 -11.29 -3.87 1.06
CA SER A 146 -10.56 -3.43 2.25
C SER A 146 -11.44 -2.61 3.21
N ILE A 147 -12.63 -2.13 2.80
CA ILE A 147 -13.58 -1.49 3.71
C ILE A 147 -14.35 -2.49 4.59
N LYS A 148 -14.50 -3.74 4.14
CA LYS A 148 -15.38 -4.74 4.77
C LYS A 148 -15.15 -4.89 6.27
N PRO A 149 -13.91 -4.92 6.80
CA PRO A 149 -13.70 -5.02 8.25
C PRO A 149 -14.44 -3.95 9.07
N PHE A 150 -14.64 -2.74 8.55
CA PHE A 150 -15.44 -1.71 9.23
C PHE A 150 -16.93 -2.07 9.29
N LEU A 151 -17.49 -2.61 8.21
CA LEU A 151 -18.89 -3.05 8.17
C LEU A 151 -19.12 -4.25 9.09
N TYR A 152 -18.17 -5.17 9.14
CA TYR A 152 -18.22 -6.33 10.02
C TYR A 152 -18.10 -5.90 11.49
N ALA A 153 -17.21 -4.95 11.79
CA ALA A 153 -17.11 -4.36 13.12
C ALA A 153 -18.42 -3.69 13.56
N LEU A 154 -19.06 -2.92 12.67
CA LEU A 154 -20.38 -2.34 12.94
C LEU A 154 -21.44 -3.39 13.26
N ALA A 155 -21.50 -4.46 12.46
CA ALA A 155 -22.48 -5.54 12.66
C ALA A 155 -22.29 -6.23 14.03
N ILE A 156 -21.05 -6.44 14.45
CA ILE A 156 -20.74 -7.04 15.76
C ILE A 156 -21.05 -6.06 16.89
N GLU A 157 -20.56 -4.81 16.78
CA GLU A 157 -20.66 -3.79 17.82
C GLU A 157 -22.12 -3.40 18.12
N GLU A 158 -22.92 -3.18 17.08
CA GLU A 158 -24.22 -2.52 17.24
C GLU A 158 -25.42 -3.42 16.95
N PHE A 159 -25.21 -4.53 16.23
CA PHE A 159 -26.29 -5.41 15.79
C PHE A 159 -26.20 -6.82 16.39
N GLY A 160 -25.24 -7.06 17.29
CA GLY A 160 -25.13 -8.32 18.04
C GLY A 160 -24.71 -9.51 17.20
N PHE A 161 -24.09 -9.28 16.04
CA PHE A 161 -23.53 -10.36 15.23
C PHE A 161 -22.32 -10.98 15.95
N THR A 162 -22.13 -12.28 15.76
CA THR A 162 -20.98 -13.03 16.26
C THR A 162 -20.24 -13.68 15.08
N PRO A 163 -18.99 -14.17 15.26
CA PRO A 163 -18.26 -14.87 14.20
C PRO A 163 -19.04 -16.04 13.58
N GLU A 164 -19.96 -16.65 14.34
CA GLU A 164 -20.72 -17.84 14.00
C GLU A 164 -22.09 -17.52 13.36
N THR A 165 -22.54 -16.25 13.44
CA THR A 165 -23.82 -15.82 12.87
C THR A 165 -23.90 -16.17 11.39
N GLN A 166 -24.94 -16.91 11.03
CA GLN A 166 -25.20 -17.31 9.66
C GLN A 166 -25.80 -16.14 8.88
N CYS A 167 -25.11 -15.75 7.82
CA CYS A 167 -25.46 -14.67 6.91
C CYS A 167 -25.88 -15.24 5.56
N GLU A 168 -26.87 -14.62 4.91
CA GLU A 168 -27.26 -15.02 3.56
C GLU A 168 -26.20 -14.61 2.54
N ALA A 169 -25.61 -15.57 1.85
CA ALA A 169 -24.64 -15.34 0.79
C ALA A 169 -25.32 -15.21 -0.58
N THR A 170 -26.36 -14.38 -0.67
CA THR A 170 -27.06 -14.03 -1.92
C THR A 170 -27.04 -12.52 -2.19
N ALA A 171 -27.21 -12.12 -3.45
CA ALA A 171 -27.38 -10.71 -3.80
C ALA A 171 -28.62 -10.13 -3.12
N GLN A 172 -28.53 -8.88 -2.69
CA GLN A 172 -29.57 -8.18 -1.95
C GLN A 172 -30.13 -7.03 -2.78
N TYR A 173 -31.46 -6.95 -2.87
CA TYR A 173 -32.14 -5.85 -3.55
C TYR A 173 -32.37 -4.66 -2.62
N PHE A 174 -32.03 -3.47 -3.09
CA PHE A 174 -32.22 -2.19 -2.41
C PHE A 174 -33.12 -1.28 -3.27
N PRO A 175 -34.32 -0.90 -2.79
CA PRO A 175 -35.19 0.02 -3.52
C PRO A 175 -34.45 1.32 -3.91
N GLY A 176 -34.55 1.71 -5.18
CA GLY A 176 -33.89 2.90 -5.72
C GLY A 176 -32.39 2.75 -6.04
N SER A 177 -31.73 1.66 -5.59
CA SER A 177 -30.31 1.39 -5.87
C SER A 177 -30.07 0.09 -6.66
N GLY A 178 -31.06 -0.80 -6.74
CA GLY A 178 -30.96 -2.07 -7.46
C GLY A 178 -30.31 -3.18 -6.64
N TRP A 179 -29.74 -4.17 -7.33
CA TRP A 179 -29.10 -5.33 -6.70
C TRP A 179 -27.66 -5.04 -6.27
N VAL A 180 -27.27 -5.51 -5.10
CA VAL A 180 -25.89 -5.49 -4.60
C VAL A 180 -25.48 -6.90 -4.16
N PRO A 181 -24.39 -7.47 -4.70
CA PRO A 181 -23.70 -7.01 -5.91
C PRO A 181 -24.63 -6.99 -7.13
N ALA A 182 -24.33 -6.12 -8.11
CA ALA A 182 -25.14 -5.97 -9.33
C ALA A 182 -25.10 -7.21 -10.23
N LYS A 183 -23.99 -7.95 -10.19
CA LYS A 183 -23.85 -9.24 -10.85
C LYS A 183 -24.08 -10.34 -9.81
N ASN A 184 -25.10 -11.16 -10.03
CA ASN A 184 -25.28 -12.38 -9.26
C ASN A 184 -24.26 -13.41 -9.74
N THR A 185 -23.43 -13.91 -8.83
CA THR A 185 -22.39 -14.90 -9.13
C THR A 185 -22.88 -16.34 -8.96
N GLY A 186 -24.19 -16.53 -8.72
CA GLY A 186 -24.80 -17.84 -8.47
C GLY A 186 -24.57 -18.36 -7.04
N ARG A 187 -24.04 -17.52 -6.15
CA ARG A 187 -23.85 -17.85 -4.74
C ARG A 187 -25.19 -17.89 -4.03
N THR A 188 -25.46 -19.02 -3.38
CA THR A 188 -26.67 -19.23 -2.59
C THR A 188 -26.32 -19.99 -1.32
N GLY A 189 -27.21 -19.90 -0.33
CA GLY A 189 -27.04 -20.52 0.98
C GLY A 189 -26.53 -19.56 2.04
N THR A 190 -26.26 -20.11 3.21
CA THR A 190 -25.78 -19.37 4.38
C THR A 190 -24.30 -19.58 4.58
N ARG A 191 -23.63 -18.59 5.15
CA ARG A 191 -22.24 -18.67 5.60
C ARG A 191 -22.09 -17.99 6.95
N SER A 192 -21.22 -18.51 7.80
CA SER A 192 -20.85 -17.79 9.02
C SER A 192 -20.24 -16.42 8.68
N LEU A 193 -20.37 -15.47 9.60
CA LEU A 193 -19.74 -14.14 9.48
C LEU A 193 -18.23 -14.29 9.28
N ALA A 194 -17.57 -15.19 10.01
CA ALA A 194 -16.14 -15.49 9.85
C ALA A 194 -15.80 -15.98 8.44
N THR A 195 -16.59 -16.90 7.87
CA THR A 195 -16.41 -17.39 6.48
C THR A 195 -16.55 -16.25 5.47
N GLY A 196 -17.57 -15.41 5.64
CA GLY A 196 -17.81 -14.26 4.78
C GLY A 196 -16.63 -13.29 4.75
N LEU A 197 -16.01 -13.02 5.91
CA LEU A 197 -14.85 -12.14 6.01
C LEU A 197 -13.58 -12.78 5.42
N ALA A 198 -13.32 -14.05 5.77
CA ALA A 198 -12.13 -14.80 5.32
C ALA A 198 -12.02 -14.84 3.79
N TRP A 199 -13.13 -15.15 3.12
CA TRP A 199 -13.22 -15.27 1.66
C TRP A 199 -13.69 -14.00 0.96
N SER A 200 -13.92 -12.91 1.72
CA SER A 200 -14.36 -11.62 1.18
C SER A 200 -15.64 -11.74 0.35
N ILE A 201 -16.65 -12.47 0.82
CA ILE A 201 -17.86 -12.75 0.04
C ILE A 201 -18.71 -11.47 -0.08
N ASN A 202 -18.88 -10.97 -1.31
CA ASN A 202 -19.64 -9.73 -1.60
C ASN A 202 -21.10 -9.82 -1.18
N GLU A 203 -21.71 -10.97 -1.33
CA GLU A 203 -23.09 -11.24 -0.98
C GLU A 203 -23.31 -11.20 0.54
N VAL A 204 -22.34 -11.68 1.34
CA VAL A 204 -22.40 -11.53 2.80
C VAL A 204 -22.27 -10.05 3.19
N ALA A 205 -21.36 -9.29 2.55
CA ALA A 205 -21.28 -7.85 2.79
C ALA A 205 -22.59 -7.11 2.40
N ALA A 206 -23.24 -7.53 1.32
CA ALA A 206 -24.54 -7.01 0.91
C ALA A 206 -25.65 -7.37 1.90
N TYR A 207 -25.62 -8.57 2.48
CA TYR A 207 -26.52 -8.94 3.57
C TYR A 207 -26.29 -8.05 4.79
N LEU A 208 -25.05 -7.85 5.23
CA LEU A 208 -24.73 -7.00 6.39
C LEU A 208 -25.16 -5.54 6.19
N ILE A 209 -24.92 -4.95 5.02
CA ILE A 209 -25.36 -3.57 4.77
C ILE A 209 -26.89 -3.44 4.70
N LYS A 210 -27.61 -4.52 4.37
CA LYS A 210 -29.07 -4.54 4.44
C LYS A 210 -29.58 -4.62 5.87
N GLN A 211 -28.89 -5.35 6.76
CA GLN A 211 -29.24 -5.41 8.18
C GLN A 211 -28.89 -4.10 8.91
N THR A 212 -27.76 -3.49 8.57
CA THR A 212 -27.24 -2.29 9.26
C THR A 212 -27.72 -0.97 8.68
N THR A 213 -28.03 -0.93 7.38
CA THR A 213 -28.30 0.24 6.53
C THR A 213 -27.05 0.99 6.03
N PRO A 214 -27.07 1.50 4.78
CA PRO A 214 -26.00 2.33 4.24
C PRO A 214 -25.73 3.60 5.04
N GLN A 215 -26.78 4.25 5.57
CA GLN A 215 -26.64 5.47 6.36
C GLN A 215 -25.88 5.20 7.66
N ARG A 216 -26.29 4.16 8.40
CA ARG A 216 -25.64 3.85 9.67
C ARG A 216 -24.16 3.51 9.47
N PHE A 217 -23.85 2.78 8.41
CA PHE A 217 -22.46 2.46 8.07
C PHE A 217 -21.64 3.69 7.68
N ALA A 218 -22.22 4.62 6.90
CA ALA A 218 -21.58 5.90 6.61
C ALA A 218 -21.32 6.71 7.90
N ASP A 219 -22.28 6.74 8.82
CA ASP A 219 -22.14 7.42 10.11
C ASP A 219 -21.05 6.76 10.98
N PHE A 220 -20.99 5.42 10.99
CA PHE A 220 -19.95 4.68 11.71
C PHE A 220 -18.56 4.98 11.15
N VAL A 221 -18.38 4.98 9.83
CA VAL A 221 -17.11 5.37 9.19
C VAL A 221 -16.76 6.82 9.51
N GLY A 222 -17.73 7.74 9.53
CA GLY A 222 -17.54 9.13 9.92
C GLY A 222 -17.17 9.35 11.40
N GLN A 223 -17.38 8.35 12.26
CA GLN A 223 -16.85 8.38 13.63
C GLN A 223 -15.35 8.04 13.69
N ILE A 224 -14.85 7.32 12.69
CA ILE A 224 -13.47 6.84 12.58
C ILE A 224 -12.62 7.83 11.80
N LEU A 225 -13.14 8.33 10.68
CA LEU A 225 -12.39 9.07 9.66
C LEU A 225 -13.00 10.46 9.42
N PRO A 226 -12.19 11.45 8.99
CA PRO A 226 -12.69 12.79 8.69
C PRO A 226 -13.54 12.82 7.40
N GLU A 227 -13.34 11.87 6.48
CA GLU A 227 -14.07 11.83 5.22
C GLU A 227 -15.52 11.41 5.40
N LYS A 228 -16.42 12.15 4.75
CA LYS A 228 -17.84 11.81 4.67
C LYS A 228 -18.11 10.94 3.45
N ILE A 229 -18.31 9.65 3.67
CA ILE A 229 -18.70 8.72 2.61
C ILE A 229 -20.21 8.83 2.32
N GLN A 230 -20.59 8.69 1.06
CA GLN A 230 -21.99 8.75 0.65
C GLN A 230 -22.70 7.42 0.97
N PRO A 231 -23.93 7.43 1.52
CA PRO A 231 -24.62 6.25 2.04
C PRO A 231 -25.32 5.43 0.93
N TYR A 232 -24.58 5.01 -0.10
CA TYR A 232 -25.11 4.09 -1.12
C TYR A 232 -24.90 2.64 -0.71
N PRO A 233 -25.82 1.70 -0.98
CA PRO A 233 -25.62 0.28 -0.63
C PRO A 233 -24.31 -0.35 -1.15
N SER A 234 -23.80 0.15 -2.28
CA SER A 234 -22.54 -0.32 -2.88
C SER A 234 -21.30 -0.04 -2.02
N ILE A 235 -21.37 0.85 -1.02
CA ILE A 235 -20.25 1.10 -0.10
C ILE A 235 -19.84 -0.14 0.69
N ALA A 236 -20.74 -1.13 0.84
CA ALA A 236 -20.42 -2.44 1.43
C ALA A 236 -19.33 -3.19 0.66
N LEU A 237 -19.19 -2.87 -0.63
CA LEU A 237 -18.19 -3.43 -1.54
C LEU A 237 -17.02 -2.45 -1.76
N GLY A 238 -17.00 -1.32 -1.04
CA GLY A 238 -15.93 -0.32 -1.11
C GLY A 238 -15.92 0.52 -2.37
N THR A 239 -17.09 1.01 -2.80
CA THR A 239 -17.20 2.03 -3.87
C THR A 239 -16.81 3.43 -3.44
N CYS A 240 -16.52 3.65 -2.16
CA CYS A 240 -16.01 4.93 -1.66
C CYS A 240 -14.50 5.08 -1.93
N ASP A 241 -14.08 6.34 -2.06
CA ASP A 241 -12.68 6.72 -2.21
C ASP A 241 -12.12 7.16 -0.86
N LEU A 242 -11.06 6.50 -0.38
CA LEU A 242 -10.31 6.89 0.82
C LEU A 242 -8.80 6.86 0.53
N SER A 243 -8.03 7.59 1.31
CA SER A 243 -6.56 7.54 1.24
C SER A 243 -6.00 6.36 2.02
N LEU A 244 -4.77 5.93 1.69
CA LEU A 244 -4.08 4.93 2.51
C LEU A 244 -3.86 5.44 3.94
N TYR A 245 -3.59 6.75 4.12
CA TYR A 245 -3.48 7.35 5.45
C TYR A 245 -4.76 7.18 6.29
N GLU A 246 -5.94 7.41 5.69
CA GLU A 246 -7.23 7.20 6.36
C GLU A 246 -7.48 5.72 6.65
N MET A 247 -7.18 4.83 5.71
CA MET A 247 -7.32 3.39 5.94
C MET A 247 -6.42 2.91 7.08
N MET A 248 -5.17 3.38 7.15
CA MET A 248 -4.26 3.09 8.25
C MET A 248 -4.75 3.63 9.59
N TRP A 249 -5.33 4.83 9.59
CA TRP A 249 -5.98 5.40 10.78
C TRP A 249 -7.11 4.48 11.25
N GLY A 250 -8.07 4.15 10.40
CA GLY A 250 -9.21 3.32 10.80
C GLY A 250 -8.82 1.91 11.22
N TYR A 251 -7.89 1.26 10.51
CA TYR A 251 -7.44 -0.10 10.84
C TYR A 251 -6.74 -0.19 12.19
N SER A 252 -6.20 0.90 12.73
CA SER A 252 -5.54 0.89 14.03
C SER A 252 -6.44 0.46 15.18
N MET A 253 -7.77 0.58 15.06
CA MET A 253 -8.70 0.20 16.11
C MET A 253 -8.71 -1.30 16.42
N PHE A 254 -8.38 -2.16 15.46
CA PHE A 254 -8.40 -3.60 15.66
C PHE A 254 -7.26 -4.07 16.57
N PRO A 255 -5.96 -3.87 16.23
CA PRO A 255 -4.86 -4.16 17.15
C PRO A 255 -4.80 -3.18 18.32
N GLY A 256 -5.43 -2.01 18.21
CA GLY A 256 -5.41 -0.93 19.22
C GLY A 256 -6.45 -1.05 20.33
N GLY A 257 -7.17 -2.18 20.42
CA GLY A 257 -8.14 -2.45 21.47
C GLY A 257 -9.39 -1.55 21.40
N GLY A 258 -9.83 -1.20 20.19
CA GLY A 258 -11.04 -0.40 19.95
C GLY A 258 -10.80 1.10 19.76
N PHE A 259 -9.56 1.54 19.93
CA PHE A 259 -9.16 2.94 19.72
C PHE A 259 -8.65 3.17 18.31
N THR A 260 -9.32 4.02 17.55
CA THR A 260 -8.74 4.58 16.32
C THR A 260 -7.68 5.62 16.68
N THR A 261 -6.47 5.44 16.16
CA THR A 261 -5.30 6.28 16.43
C THR A 261 -4.87 6.99 15.16
N ARG A 262 -4.88 8.32 15.18
CA ARG A 262 -4.45 9.12 14.03
C ARG A 262 -2.95 8.92 13.78
N PRO A 263 -2.51 8.68 12.53
CA PRO A 263 -1.08 8.54 12.26
C PRO A 263 -0.32 9.86 12.46
N VAL A 264 0.81 9.80 13.16
CA VAL A 264 1.67 10.93 13.54
C VAL A 264 3.07 10.73 12.98
N TYR A 265 3.50 11.64 12.10
CA TYR A 265 4.87 11.67 11.55
C TYR A 265 5.73 12.81 12.12
N MET A 266 5.12 13.76 12.85
CA MET A 266 5.80 14.86 13.53
C MET A 266 5.40 14.88 14.99
N THR A 267 6.37 14.71 15.90
CA THR A 267 6.12 14.61 17.35
C THR A 267 6.45 15.91 18.10
N ARG A 268 7.44 16.65 17.63
CA ARG A 268 7.81 17.97 18.16
C ARG A 268 8.53 18.81 17.11
N ILE A 269 8.49 20.13 17.31
CA ILE A 269 9.29 21.11 16.57
C ILE A 269 10.22 21.80 17.58
N GLU A 270 11.50 21.90 17.24
CA GLU A 270 12.53 22.52 18.08
C GLU A 270 13.22 23.65 17.30
N ASP A 271 13.67 24.69 18.01
CA ASP A 271 14.59 25.68 17.44
C ASP A 271 16.03 25.13 17.37
N LYS A 272 16.94 25.89 16.76
CA LYS A 272 18.36 25.52 16.64
C LYS A 272 19.10 25.36 17.98
N ASN A 273 18.53 25.88 19.08
CA ASN A 273 19.09 25.79 20.43
C ASN A 273 18.49 24.62 21.22
N GLY A 274 17.56 23.86 20.63
CA GLY A 274 16.86 22.75 21.29
C GLY A 274 15.63 23.16 22.09
N ASN A 275 15.16 24.41 21.99
CA ASN A 275 13.93 24.83 22.65
C ASN A 275 12.71 24.29 21.88
N VAL A 276 11.80 23.63 22.58
CA VAL A 276 10.59 23.05 21.97
C VAL A 276 9.57 24.15 21.67
N ILE A 277 9.27 24.32 20.38
CA ILE A 277 8.28 25.28 19.86
C ILE A 277 6.87 24.66 19.90
N ALA A 278 6.76 23.38 19.57
CA ALA A 278 5.49 22.66 19.57
C ALA A 278 5.69 21.18 19.90
N ARG A 279 4.70 20.58 20.56
CA ARG A 279 4.55 19.12 20.70
C ARG A 279 3.22 18.71 20.12
N PHE A 280 3.18 17.52 19.52
CA PHE A 280 1.99 16.97 18.92
C PHE A 280 1.63 15.68 19.66
N ASP A 281 0.51 15.73 20.38
CA ASP A 281 0.03 14.59 21.12
C ASP A 281 -0.67 13.58 20.21
N THR A 282 -0.58 12.32 20.60
CA THR A 282 -1.29 11.22 19.94
C THR A 282 -2.80 11.42 20.06
N GLN A 283 -3.50 11.49 18.93
CA GLN A 283 -4.96 11.59 18.90
C GLN A 283 -5.57 10.19 18.82
N ARG A 284 -6.24 9.77 19.90
CA ARG A 284 -6.95 8.51 20.02
C ARG A 284 -8.41 8.73 20.36
N LYS A 285 -9.27 7.92 19.77
CA LYS A 285 -10.71 7.91 20.04
C LYS A 285 -11.19 6.47 20.11
N GLU A 286 -11.93 6.12 21.16
CA GLU A 286 -12.63 4.85 21.24
C GLU A 286 -13.82 4.86 20.27
N VAL A 287 -13.94 3.82 19.43
CA VAL A 287 -15.00 3.71 18.42
C VAL A 287 -15.77 2.40 18.55
N ILE A 288 -15.11 1.34 19.00
CA ILE A 288 -15.73 0.04 19.27
C ILE A 288 -15.22 -0.48 20.61
N SER A 289 -16.01 -1.35 21.24
CA SER A 289 -15.60 -2.03 22.47
C SER A 289 -14.33 -2.87 22.29
N GLN A 290 -13.59 -3.10 23.38
CA GLN A 290 -12.43 -3.99 23.39
C GLN A 290 -12.80 -5.43 22.95
N THR A 291 -14.00 -5.90 23.30
CA THR A 291 -14.53 -7.20 22.90
C THR A 291 -14.71 -7.28 21.38
N THR A 292 -15.29 -6.27 20.74
CA THR A 292 -15.42 -6.22 19.28
C THR A 292 -14.06 -6.09 18.61
N ALA A 293 -13.16 -5.26 19.13
CA ALA A 293 -11.82 -5.10 18.57
C ALA A 293 -11.03 -6.42 18.60
N TYR A 294 -11.05 -7.14 19.73
CA TYR A 294 -10.44 -8.46 19.85
C TYR A 294 -11.10 -9.47 18.92
N THR A 295 -12.44 -9.53 18.89
CA THR A 295 -13.19 -10.43 17.99
C THR A 295 -12.81 -10.20 16.52
N MET A 296 -12.75 -8.95 16.07
CA MET A 296 -12.33 -8.60 14.72
C MET A 296 -10.85 -8.93 14.48
N ALA A 297 -9.95 -8.67 15.42
CA ALA A 297 -8.53 -9.04 15.31
C ALA A 297 -8.35 -10.56 15.17
N ARG A 298 -9.17 -11.36 15.85
CA ARG A 298 -9.21 -12.82 15.71
C ARG A 298 -9.82 -13.25 14.38
N MET A 299 -10.96 -12.71 13.97
CA MET A 299 -11.59 -13.04 12.67
C MET A 299 -10.72 -12.65 11.47
N MET A 300 -9.92 -11.59 11.60
CA MET A 300 -8.97 -11.13 10.56
C MET A 300 -7.75 -12.05 10.40
N GLN A 301 -7.60 -13.10 11.23
CA GLN A 301 -6.70 -14.23 10.93
C GLN A 301 -7.25 -15.12 9.81
N GLY A 302 -8.57 -15.19 9.64
CA GLY A 302 -9.23 -15.97 8.60
C GLY A 302 -8.68 -15.72 7.19
N PRO A 303 -8.66 -14.47 6.70
CA PRO A 303 -8.11 -14.16 5.39
C PRO A 303 -6.64 -14.57 5.19
N VAL A 304 -5.81 -14.48 6.23
CA VAL A 304 -4.34 -14.70 6.12
C VAL A 304 -3.93 -16.14 6.38
N ASP A 305 -4.79 -16.94 7.01
CA ASP A 305 -4.58 -18.36 7.24
C ASP A 305 -5.15 -19.20 6.10
N ILE A 306 -6.44 -18.99 5.80
CA ILE A 306 -7.22 -19.87 4.90
C ILE A 306 -7.73 -19.11 3.69
N GLY A 307 -8.11 -17.84 3.86
CA GLY A 307 -8.85 -17.08 2.86
C GLY A 307 -7.99 -16.37 1.81
N THR A 308 -8.40 -15.15 1.47
CA THR A 308 -7.87 -14.38 0.31
C THR A 308 -6.36 -14.06 0.33
N ALA A 309 -5.68 -14.26 1.46
CA ALA A 309 -4.24 -14.08 1.65
C ALA A 309 -3.58 -15.31 2.32
N ALA A 310 -4.14 -16.50 2.10
CA ALA A 310 -3.77 -17.75 2.75
C ALA A 310 -2.25 -18.01 2.88
N GLY A 311 -1.91 -18.65 4.00
CA GLY A 311 -0.55 -19.04 4.37
C GLY A 311 0.38 -17.89 4.77
N LEU A 312 -0.06 -16.62 4.74
CA LEU A 312 0.80 -15.48 5.06
C LEU A 312 1.32 -15.53 6.50
N ARG A 313 0.45 -15.83 7.46
CA ARG A 313 0.84 -15.93 8.88
C ARG A 313 1.86 -17.04 9.10
N SER A 314 1.65 -18.19 8.47
CA SER A 314 2.55 -19.34 8.50
C SER A 314 3.92 -19.02 7.91
N ARG A 315 3.97 -18.39 6.72
CA ARG A 315 5.24 -18.00 6.06
C ARG A 315 6.06 -17.01 6.87
N LEU A 316 5.42 -16.12 7.63
CA LEU A 316 6.12 -15.19 8.53
C LEU A 316 6.51 -15.82 9.88
N GLY A 317 5.85 -16.93 10.24
CA GLY A 317 6.08 -17.64 11.50
C GLY A 317 5.65 -16.83 12.72
N VAL A 318 4.57 -16.05 12.60
CA VAL A 318 4.05 -15.21 13.69
C VAL A 318 2.86 -15.87 14.38
N ALA A 319 2.74 -15.67 15.69
CA ALA A 319 1.65 -16.22 16.48
C ALA A 319 0.30 -15.66 16.01
N GLU A 320 0.20 -14.33 15.91
CA GLU A 320 -1.05 -13.65 15.56
C GLU A 320 -0.81 -12.48 14.62
N MET A 321 -1.69 -12.36 13.61
CA MET A 321 -1.76 -11.22 12.71
C MET A 321 -3.14 -11.14 12.06
N GLY A 322 -3.55 -9.96 11.64
CA GLY A 322 -4.75 -9.75 10.83
C GLY A 322 -4.38 -9.23 9.45
N GLY A 323 -5.19 -9.55 8.45
CA GLY A 323 -5.01 -8.99 7.11
C GLY A 323 -6.29 -9.02 6.28
N LYS A 324 -6.39 -8.10 5.32
CA LYS A 324 -7.48 -8.04 4.36
C LYS A 324 -6.98 -7.53 3.01
N THR A 325 -7.29 -8.30 1.98
CA THR A 325 -7.16 -7.88 0.58
C THR A 325 -8.27 -6.90 0.21
N GLY A 326 -7.95 -5.88 -0.58
CA GLY A 326 -8.94 -5.07 -1.27
C GLY A 326 -8.67 -5.13 -2.77
N THR A 327 -9.70 -5.38 -3.54
CA THR A 327 -9.66 -5.33 -4.99
C THR A 327 -10.86 -4.52 -5.43
N THR A 328 -10.65 -3.53 -6.30
CA THR A 328 -11.75 -2.73 -6.84
C THR A 328 -12.33 -3.37 -8.08
N ASN A 329 -13.43 -2.80 -8.58
CA ASN A 329 -13.99 -3.26 -9.84
C ASN A 329 -12.93 -3.21 -10.93
N ASP A 330 -12.88 -4.30 -11.69
CA ASP A 330 -11.92 -4.55 -12.74
C ASP A 330 -10.43 -4.44 -12.33
N ASN A 331 -10.06 -4.63 -11.06
CA ASN A 331 -8.65 -4.66 -10.63
C ASN A 331 -7.86 -3.35 -10.90
N SER A 332 -8.53 -2.19 -10.84
CA SER A 332 -7.86 -0.89 -11.03
C SER A 332 -7.02 -0.47 -9.82
N ASP A 333 -7.41 -0.90 -8.62
CA ASP A 333 -6.70 -0.67 -7.37
C ASP A 333 -6.57 -1.98 -6.60
N ALA A 334 -5.34 -2.28 -6.18
CA ALA A 334 -4.99 -3.43 -5.38
C ALA A 334 -4.51 -2.98 -4.00
N TRP A 335 -5.19 -3.44 -2.95
CA TRP A 335 -4.91 -3.11 -1.57
C TRP A 335 -4.55 -4.33 -0.76
N PHE A 336 -3.66 -4.14 0.21
CA PHE A 336 -3.52 -5.06 1.33
C PHE A 336 -3.35 -4.27 2.62
N MET A 337 -4.29 -4.45 3.54
CA MET A 337 -4.27 -3.85 4.87
C MET A 337 -4.02 -4.95 5.90
N GLY A 338 -3.04 -4.79 6.77
CA GLY A 338 -2.72 -5.82 7.76
C GLY A 338 -2.00 -5.29 8.97
N TYR A 339 -1.97 -6.10 10.02
CA TYR A 339 -1.36 -5.74 11.29
C TYR A 339 -0.94 -6.97 12.08
N THR A 340 0.04 -6.78 12.94
CA THR A 340 0.36 -7.64 14.07
C THR A 340 0.02 -6.89 15.36
N PRO A 341 0.16 -7.49 16.55
CA PRO A 341 -0.07 -6.77 17.80
C PRO A 341 0.81 -5.52 17.98
N GLN A 342 1.96 -5.45 17.30
CA GLN A 342 2.95 -4.38 17.50
C GLN A 342 3.02 -3.37 16.34
N LEU A 343 2.59 -3.74 15.13
CA LEU A 343 2.70 -2.91 13.94
C LEU A 343 1.49 -3.06 13.03
N SER A 344 1.09 -1.97 12.39
CA SER A 344 0.14 -1.96 11.29
C SER A 344 0.85 -1.51 10.03
N ALA A 345 0.51 -2.12 8.89
CA ALA A 345 0.96 -1.63 7.60
C ALA A 345 -0.09 -1.82 6.50
N GLY A 346 -0.07 -0.95 5.51
CA GLY A 346 -1.01 -0.96 4.41
C GLY A 346 -0.33 -0.61 3.10
N VAL A 347 -0.66 -1.35 2.05
CA VAL A 347 -0.11 -1.21 0.70
C VAL A 347 -1.26 -0.92 -0.27
N TRP A 348 -1.03 0.03 -1.18
CA TRP A 348 -1.82 0.24 -2.39
C TRP A 348 -0.94 0.12 -3.63
N ILE A 349 -1.49 -0.44 -4.70
CA ILE A 349 -0.89 -0.47 -6.04
C ILE A 349 -1.98 -0.16 -7.06
N GLY A 350 -1.64 0.68 -8.05
CA GLY A 350 -2.53 1.01 -9.16
C GLY A 350 -1.88 2.03 -10.07
N CYS A 351 -2.49 2.30 -11.23
CA CYS A 351 -2.05 3.40 -12.10
C CYS A 351 -2.75 4.70 -11.73
N ASP A 352 -2.14 5.83 -12.08
CA ASP A 352 -2.78 7.14 -11.88
C ASP A 352 -4.13 7.24 -12.59
N ASN A 353 -4.18 6.65 -13.79
CA ASN A 353 -5.38 6.51 -14.58
C ASN A 353 -6.02 5.14 -14.33
N ARG A 354 -7.20 5.10 -13.71
CA ARG A 354 -7.88 3.85 -13.31
C ARG A 354 -8.25 2.92 -14.48
N PHE A 355 -8.29 3.42 -15.72
CA PHE A 355 -8.53 2.60 -16.90
C PHE A 355 -7.29 1.78 -17.34
N ILE A 356 -6.10 2.12 -16.82
CA ILE A 356 -4.89 1.33 -16.96
C ILE A 356 -4.79 0.42 -15.74
N ARG A 357 -4.72 -0.89 -15.96
CA ARG A 357 -4.87 -1.88 -14.89
C ARG A 357 -4.19 -3.21 -15.24
N LEU A 358 -3.85 -3.95 -14.20
CA LEU A 358 -3.36 -5.32 -14.32
C LEU A 358 -4.53 -6.27 -14.58
N ASP A 359 -4.40 -7.09 -15.63
CA ASP A 359 -5.40 -8.10 -15.98
C ASP A 359 -5.27 -9.35 -15.07
N GLY A 360 -6.38 -10.08 -14.92
CA GLY A 360 -6.42 -11.36 -14.21
C GLY A 360 -6.01 -11.28 -12.74
N GLY A 361 -5.53 -12.40 -12.19
CA GLY A 361 -5.17 -12.50 -10.78
C GLY A 361 -4.07 -11.52 -10.29
N LEU A 362 -3.17 -11.09 -11.18
CA LEU A 362 -2.08 -10.17 -10.83
C LEU A 362 -2.57 -8.80 -10.40
N GLY A 363 -3.78 -8.38 -10.80
CA GLY A 363 -4.38 -7.13 -10.35
C GLY A 363 -5.09 -7.21 -8.98
N MET A 364 -5.11 -8.39 -8.35
CA MET A 364 -5.77 -8.58 -7.06
C MET A 364 -4.87 -8.19 -5.89
N GLY A 365 -5.45 -7.64 -4.82
CA GLY A 365 -4.71 -7.24 -3.61
C GLY A 365 -3.82 -8.34 -3.00
N GLY A 366 -4.25 -9.60 -3.08
CA GLY A 366 -3.51 -10.75 -2.57
C GLY A 366 -2.25 -11.11 -3.37
N GLN A 367 -2.18 -10.75 -4.66
CA GLN A 367 -1.05 -11.06 -5.54
C GLN A 367 -0.19 -9.83 -5.85
N ALA A 368 -0.79 -8.63 -5.96
CA ALA A 368 -0.05 -7.39 -6.19
C ALA A 368 0.49 -6.79 -4.88
N ALA A 369 -0.40 -6.46 -3.93
CA ALA A 369 -0.07 -5.64 -2.77
C ALA A 369 0.51 -6.45 -1.60
N ARG A 370 -0.06 -7.62 -1.30
CA ARG A 370 0.37 -8.49 -0.19
C ARG A 370 1.87 -8.84 -0.23
N PRO A 371 2.49 -9.16 -1.38
CA PRO A 371 3.92 -9.50 -1.39
C PRO A 371 4.85 -8.36 -0.93
N ILE A 372 4.48 -7.08 -1.13
CA ILE A 372 5.26 -5.94 -0.60
C ILE A 372 5.18 -5.94 0.93
N TRP A 373 3.97 -6.09 1.46
CA TRP A 373 3.71 -6.19 2.90
C TRP A 373 4.49 -7.36 3.52
N GLU A 374 4.42 -8.55 2.90
CA GLU A 374 5.09 -9.76 3.37
C GLU A 374 6.61 -9.61 3.42
N TYR A 375 7.22 -9.05 2.36
CA TYR A 375 8.67 -8.84 2.32
C TYR A 375 9.13 -7.88 3.43
N PHE A 376 8.41 -6.77 3.63
CA PHE A 376 8.70 -5.83 4.70
C PHE A 376 8.69 -6.51 6.07
N TYR A 377 7.62 -7.25 6.40
CA TYR A 377 7.52 -7.91 7.70
C TYR A 377 8.58 -8.99 7.89
N LYS A 378 8.92 -9.74 6.83
CA LYS A 378 10.02 -10.71 6.89
C LYS A 378 11.32 -10.05 7.35
N LYS A 379 11.71 -8.96 6.67
CA LYS A 379 12.90 -8.17 7.03
C LYS A 379 12.81 -7.58 8.45
N ALA A 380 11.66 -6.98 8.78
CA ALA A 380 11.47 -6.34 10.07
C ALA A 380 11.55 -7.34 11.23
N PHE A 381 11.04 -8.56 11.07
CA PHE A 381 11.14 -9.59 12.11
C PHE A 381 12.51 -10.28 12.18
N GLU A 382 13.27 -10.30 11.09
CA GLU A 382 14.65 -10.80 11.08
C GLU A 382 15.59 -9.79 11.76
N ASP A 383 15.27 -8.49 11.71
CA ASP A 383 16.01 -7.44 12.39
C ASP A 383 15.71 -7.37 13.90
N LYS A 384 16.56 -8.05 14.68
CA LYS A 384 16.50 -8.08 16.16
C LYS A 384 16.55 -6.70 16.81
N THR A 385 17.09 -5.70 16.11
CA THR A 385 17.23 -4.34 16.66
C THR A 385 15.93 -3.55 16.66
N LEU A 386 14.89 -4.05 16.00
CA LEU A 386 13.55 -3.47 16.02
C LEU A 386 12.70 -3.92 17.21
N GLY A 387 13.14 -4.94 17.96
CA GLY A 387 12.44 -5.41 19.16
C GLY A 387 11.04 -5.98 18.88
N LEU A 388 10.81 -6.49 17.67
CA LEU A 388 9.55 -7.14 17.30
C LEU A 388 9.54 -8.59 17.79
N ASP A 389 8.45 -8.99 18.42
CA ASP A 389 8.24 -10.34 18.91
C ASP A 389 7.27 -11.08 17.98
N LYS A 390 7.78 -12.10 17.30
CA LYS A 390 6.95 -12.98 16.46
C LYS A 390 5.87 -13.70 17.25
N GLN A 391 6.04 -13.88 18.55
CA GLN A 391 5.10 -14.58 19.43
C GLN A 391 4.14 -13.64 20.16
N ALA A 392 4.19 -12.33 19.88
CA ALA A 392 3.22 -11.39 20.40
C ALA A 392 1.79 -11.79 20.01
N LYS A 393 0.85 -11.60 20.94
CA LYS A 393 -0.58 -11.90 20.78
C LYS A 393 -1.41 -10.67 21.04
N PHE A 394 -2.61 -10.61 20.45
CA PHE A 394 -3.58 -9.57 20.79
C PHE A 394 -4.00 -9.73 22.25
N VAL A 395 -4.17 -8.60 22.95
CA VAL A 395 -4.56 -8.62 24.36
C VAL A 395 -6.04 -9.01 24.45
N GLN A 396 -6.31 -10.19 25.02
CA GLN A 396 -7.67 -10.65 25.26
C GLN A 396 -8.28 -9.87 26.43
N PRO A 397 -9.47 -9.25 26.26
CA PRO A 397 -10.18 -8.56 27.33
C PRO A 397 -10.54 -9.51 28.48
N GLU A 398 -10.45 -9.03 29.73
CA GLU A 398 -10.68 -9.88 30.92
C GLU A 398 -12.08 -10.51 30.96
N ASN A 399 -13.12 -9.75 30.56
CA ASN A 399 -14.50 -10.24 30.49
C ASN A 399 -14.68 -11.42 29.50
N MET A 400 -13.82 -11.53 28.48
CA MET A 400 -13.90 -12.63 27.52
C MET A 400 -13.24 -13.93 28.00
N LYS A 401 -12.42 -13.90 29.06
CA LYS A 401 -11.71 -15.10 29.53
C LYS A 401 -12.65 -16.11 30.21
N SER A 402 -13.77 -15.65 30.73
CA SER A 402 -14.74 -16.46 31.49
C SER A 402 -16.10 -16.58 30.83
N GLU A 403 -16.51 -15.65 29.97
CA GLU A 403 -17.93 -15.51 29.57
C GLU A 403 -18.20 -15.64 28.06
N MET A 404 -17.20 -15.56 27.18
CA MET A 404 -17.40 -15.60 25.72
C MET A 404 -16.32 -16.42 25.00
N LEU A 405 -16.67 -17.62 24.56
CA LEU A 405 -15.84 -18.49 23.73
C LEU A 405 -16.46 -18.58 22.33
N TYR A 406 -16.14 -17.63 21.46
CA TYR A 406 -16.50 -17.73 20.04
C TYR A 406 -15.49 -18.59 19.29
N ASP A 407 -15.99 -19.37 18.33
CA ASP A 407 -15.14 -19.89 17.26
C ASP A 407 -14.90 -18.78 16.23
N TYR A 408 -13.87 -17.97 16.48
CA TYR A 408 -13.43 -16.90 15.57
C TYR A 408 -13.00 -17.42 14.19
N MET A 409 -12.70 -18.71 14.09
CA MET A 409 -12.26 -19.42 12.89
C MET A 409 -13.30 -20.45 12.45
N ASN A 410 -14.58 -20.21 12.74
CA ASN A 410 -15.71 -20.97 12.21
C ASN A 410 -15.84 -20.74 10.69
N ILE A 411 -14.83 -21.20 9.95
CA ILE A 411 -14.71 -21.08 8.51
C ILE A 411 -15.19 -22.40 7.93
N GLN A 412 -16.43 -22.35 7.44
CA GLN A 412 -17.16 -23.52 6.92
C GLN A 412 -16.56 -24.00 5.58
N ASP A 413 -16.03 -23.07 4.79
CA ASP A 413 -15.43 -23.34 3.49
C ASP A 413 -13.90 -23.38 3.61
N GLN A 414 -13.30 -24.57 3.60
CA GLN A 414 -11.83 -24.75 3.61
C GLN A 414 -11.19 -24.54 2.23
N SER A 415 -12.01 -24.57 1.18
CA SER A 415 -11.62 -24.24 -0.19
C SER A 415 -12.28 -22.93 -0.60
N PRO A 416 -11.69 -22.18 -1.55
CA PRO A 416 -12.30 -20.94 -2.01
C PRO A 416 -13.71 -21.19 -2.55
N PRO A 417 -14.76 -20.56 -1.98
CA PRO A 417 -16.09 -20.69 -2.52
C PRO A 417 -16.17 -20.01 -3.89
N PRO A 418 -17.06 -20.47 -4.80
CA PRO A 418 -17.21 -19.89 -6.13
C PRO A 418 -17.33 -18.36 -6.09
N GLY A 419 -16.34 -17.67 -6.68
CA GLY A 419 -16.27 -16.23 -6.78
C GLY A 419 -15.80 -15.47 -5.52
N ALA A 420 -15.28 -16.14 -4.49
CA ALA A 420 -14.47 -15.46 -3.49
C ALA A 420 -13.43 -14.55 -4.18
N GLU A 421 -13.19 -13.36 -3.63
CA GLU A 421 -12.17 -12.49 -4.21
C GLU A 421 -10.81 -13.17 -4.07
N GLY A 422 -10.05 -13.28 -5.15
CA GLY A 422 -8.85 -14.13 -5.18
C GLY A 422 -9.00 -15.42 -5.97
N VAL A 423 -10.22 -15.82 -6.37
CA VAL A 423 -10.46 -17.02 -7.19
C VAL A 423 -10.22 -16.69 -8.66
N ASP A 424 -8.97 -16.83 -9.07
CA ASP A 424 -8.62 -17.11 -10.47
C ASP A 424 -8.10 -18.55 -10.51
N GLN A 425 -8.83 -19.43 -11.20
CA GLN A 425 -8.43 -20.82 -11.40
C GLN A 425 -7.32 -20.85 -12.46
N GLY A 426 -6.07 -20.89 -12.01
CA GLY A 426 -4.93 -21.13 -12.90
C GLY A 426 -3.88 -20.04 -12.82
N ASN A 427 -3.14 -20.06 -11.71
CA ASN A 427 -1.68 -19.88 -11.61
C ASN A 427 -1.36 -19.20 -10.29
N SER A 428 -0.38 -19.76 -9.58
CA SER A 428 0.19 -19.08 -8.41
C SER A 428 0.81 -17.76 -8.87
N ALA A 429 0.80 -16.72 -8.03
CA ALA A 429 1.60 -15.52 -8.28
C ALA A 429 3.07 -15.88 -8.56
N ASP A 430 3.56 -16.99 -7.99
CA ASP A 430 4.89 -17.54 -8.24
C ASP A 430 5.14 -18.00 -9.69
N GLU A 431 4.08 -18.38 -10.42
CA GLU A 431 4.14 -18.85 -11.82
C GLU A 431 4.30 -17.69 -12.81
N TYR A 432 3.81 -16.50 -12.45
CA TYR A 432 3.95 -15.27 -13.24
C TYR A 432 5.10 -14.38 -12.79
N LEU A 433 5.41 -14.35 -11.49
CA LEU A 433 6.36 -13.40 -10.90
C LEU A 433 7.80 -13.93 -10.86
N GLY A 434 8.02 -15.24 -11.08
CA GLY A 434 9.34 -15.84 -10.95
C GLY A 434 10.02 -15.47 -9.62
N THR A 435 11.34 -15.62 -9.55
CA THR A 435 12.09 -14.74 -8.64
C THR A 435 12.09 -13.35 -9.29
N PRO A 436 11.83 -12.27 -8.54
CA PRO A 436 12.04 -10.92 -9.06
C PRO A 436 13.41 -10.88 -9.71
N ASP A 437 13.48 -10.50 -11.00
CA ASP A 437 14.75 -10.38 -11.72
C ASP A 437 15.68 -9.61 -10.78
N GLY A 438 16.78 -10.25 -10.37
CA GLY A 438 17.77 -9.74 -9.40
C GLY A 438 18.53 -8.51 -9.88
N ASN A 439 17.91 -7.70 -10.72
CA ASN A 439 18.32 -6.34 -10.97
C ASN A 439 18.12 -5.59 -9.65
N ASP A 440 19.20 -5.42 -8.90
CA ASP A 440 19.29 -4.57 -7.73
C ASP A 440 18.89 -3.13 -8.11
N VAL A 441 17.58 -2.86 -8.15
CA VAL A 441 17.06 -1.50 -8.23
C VAL A 441 17.36 -0.88 -6.87
N PRO A 442 18.29 0.09 -6.78
CA PRO A 442 18.65 0.66 -5.51
C PRO A 442 17.46 1.42 -4.93
N VAL A 443 17.41 1.42 -3.61
CA VAL A 443 16.50 2.21 -2.79
C VAL A 443 17.03 3.64 -2.63
N GLU A 444 16.13 4.60 -2.41
CA GLU A 444 16.49 6.02 -2.29
C GLU A 444 17.13 6.30 -0.92
N SER A 445 16.61 5.64 0.12
CA SER A 445 17.14 5.67 1.48
C SER A 445 18.47 4.93 1.58
N LYS A 446 19.41 5.53 2.31
CA LYS A 446 20.71 4.91 2.65
C LYS A 446 20.85 4.87 4.15
N GLN A 447 21.26 3.72 4.67
CA GLN A 447 21.61 3.61 6.09
C GLN A 447 22.83 4.44 6.41
N SER A 448 22.78 5.13 7.55
CA SER A 448 23.94 5.83 8.08
C SER A 448 25.03 4.83 8.51
N LEU A 449 26.29 5.30 8.61
CA LEU A 449 27.38 4.46 9.12
C LEU A 449 27.11 3.97 10.56
N GLU A 450 26.36 4.74 11.35
CA GLU A 450 25.97 4.37 12.70
C GLU A 450 24.94 3.25 12.70
N GLU A 451 23.92 3.33 11.84
CA GLU A 451 22.91 2.28 11.68
C GLU A 451 23.52 0.96 11.20
N GLN A 452 24.46 1.02 10.26
CA GLN A 452 25.18 -0.16 9.79
C GLN A 452 25.99 -0.82 10.90
N LYS A 453 26.62 -0.03 11.79
CA LYS A 453 27.33 -0.57 12.96
C LYS A 453 26.38 -1.26 13.93
N VAL A 454 25.23 -0.65 14.23
CA VAL A 454 24.21 -1.23 15.13
C VAL A 454 23.72 -2.58 14.60
N LEU A 455 23.50 -2.70 13.29
CA LEU A 455 23.10 -3.97 12.66
C LEU A 455 24.19 -5.04 12.79
N LYS A 456 25.44 -4.70 12.45
CA LYS A 456 26.57 -5.64 12.58
C LYS A 456 26.80 -6.13 14.01
N GLU A 457 26.68 -5.21 14.98
CA GLU A 457 26.80 -5.54 16.39
C GLU A 457 25.65 -6.47 16.84
N ALA A 458 24.45 -6.29 16.32
CA ALA A 458 23.29 -7.14 16.63
C ALA A 458 23.32 -8.53 15.94
N GLU A 459 23.97 -8.63 14.78
CA GLU A 459 24.18 -9.89 14.04
C GLU A 459 25.31 -10.75 14.64
N GLY A 460 26.08 -10.20 15.59
CA GLY A 460 27.12 -10.94 16.30
C GLY A 460 28.43 -11.08 15.50
N GLU A 461 28.66 -10.24 14.49
CA GLU A 461 29.98 -10.12 13.86
C GLU A 461 30.97 -9.58 14.92
N LYS A 462 31.71 -10.50 15.54
CA LYS A 462 32.80 -10.18 16.46
C LYS A 462 33.74 -9.20 15.78
N LYS A 463 34.02 -8.07 16.44
CA LYS A 463 35.11 -7.16 16.07
C LYS A 463 36.40 -7.98 15.93
N ASN A 464 36.85 -8.23 14.70
CA ASN A 464 38.24 -8.56 14.48
C ASN A 464 39.05 -7.35 14.98
N PRO A 465 40.01 -7.53 15.91
CA PRO A 465 40.71 -6.40 16.49
C PRO A 465 41.47 -5.68 15.38
N VAL A 466 41.10 -4.43 15.14
CA VAL A 466 41.84 -3.51 14.30
C VAL A 466 43.23 -3.40 14.90
N ASN A 467 44.22 -3.85 14.16
CA ASN A 467 45.62 -3.77 14.53
C ASN A 467 46.02 -2.29 14.55
N ASN A 468 46.03 -1.69 15.74
CA ASN A 468 46.51 -0.32 15.94
C ASN A 468 48.04 -0.30 15.73
N GLN A 469 48.49 0.06 14.53
CA GLN A 469 49.80 0.65 14.37
C GLN A 469 49.67 2.18 14.40
N PRO A 470 50.43 2.88 15.26
CA PRO A 470 50.32 4.32 15.39
C PRO A 470 50.87 5.03 14.15
N ALA A 471 50.08 5.97 13.63
CA ALA A 471 50.49 6.88 12.57
C ALA A 471 51.64 7.76 13.07
N ASN A 472 52.80 7.62 12.43
CA ASN A 472 53.96 8.46 12.68
C ASN A 472 53.74 9.81 11.98
N ASN A 473 53.53 10.86 12.79
CA ASN A 473 53.52 12.23 12.34
C ASN A 473 54.94 12.65 11.96
N ASN A 474 55.19 12.94 10.69
CA ASN A 474 56.20 13.92 10.34
C ASN A 474 55.68 14.87 9.26
N LYS A 475 55.68 16.15 9.64
CA LYS A 475 55.36 17.31 8.83
C LYS A 475 56.31 17.38 7.65
N ASP A 476 55.79 17.71 6.46
CA ASP A 476 56.50 18.65 5.60
C ASP A 476 55.55 19.54 4.81
N GLN A 477 55.80 20.84 4.95
CA GLN A 477 55.15 21.93 4.24
C GLN A 477 55.69 21.98 2.80
N LYS A 478 54.82 22.24 1.79
CA LYS A 478 54.97 23.41 0.89
C LYS A 478 53.94 23.45 -0.26
N LYS A 479 53.21 24.57 -0.26
CA LYS A 479 52.81 25.46 -1.38
C LYS A 479 52.01 24.91 -2.57
N LYS A 480 50.75 25.38 -2.62
CA LYS A 480 49.92 25.56 -3.83
C LYS A 480 50.58 26.49 -4.86
N LYS A 481 50.67 26.05 -6.11
CA LYS A 481 50.59 26.81 -7.39
C LYS A 481 50.05 25.77 -8.40
N GLY A 482 48.92 25.92 -9.09
CA GLY A 482 48.47 27.02 -9.94
C GLY A 482 48.15 26.40 -11.31
N PHE A 483 46.93 25.89 -11.51
CA PHE A 483 46.50 25.19 -12.74
C PHE A 483 45.79 26.11 -13.76
N PHE A 484 45.67 27.42 -13.46
CA PHE A 484 45.04 28.43 -14.32
C PHE A 484 46.03 29.12 -15.26
N LYS A 485 46.84 28.35 -16.01
CA LYS A 485 47.64 28.91 -17.10
C LYS A 485 47.90 27.90 -18.20
N ARG A 486 46.83 27.46 -18.87
CA ARG A 486 46.90 26.73 -20.14
C ARG A 486 45.71 27.11 -21.02
N LEU A 487 45.61 28.39 -21.35
CA LEU A 487 44.56 28.90 -22.27
C LEU A 487 44.94 30.14 -23.08
N PHE A 488 46.18 30.65 -23.03
CA PHE A 488 46.63 31.72 -23.93
C PHE A 488 48.08 31.48 -24.34
N GLY A 489 48.30 31.30 -25.64
CA GLY A 489 49.59 31.01 -26.24
C GLY A 489 50.40 32.23 -26.67
N LYS A 490 51.57 31.92 -27.26
CA LYS A 490 52.34 32.60 -28.33
C LYS A 490 53.72 31.89 -28.39
N LYS A 491 54.17 31.34 -29.53
CA LYS A 491 54.99 32.00 -30.58
C LYS A 491 56.08 32.88 -29.94
N ASP A 492 57.35 32.51 -30.03
CA ASP A 492 58.16 32.46 -31.25
C ASP A 492 59.24 31.37 -31.23
#